data_AF-A0A516G7Q4-F1
#
_entry.id   AF-A0A516G7Q4-F1
#
_cell.length_a   1.000
_cell.length_b   1.000
_cell.length_c   1.000
_cell.angle_alpha   90.00
_cell.angle_beta   90.00
_cell.angle_gamma   90.00
#
_symmetry.space_group_name_H-M   'P 1'
#
loop_
_entity.id
_entity.type
_entity.pdbx_description
1 polymer ?
#
loop_
_entity_poly.entity_id
_entity_poly.type
_entity_poly.pdbx_seq_one_letter_code
_entity_poly.pdbx_strand_id
1 'polypeptide(L)'
;MDHEEYRLRCIELSEAFDRGDFAAAEAGWHELLGRAELPQIDRAVLVHNLALTVSAAGRDDEAESYFDQAIALEQPLMRALARAGKSDWLAGRGRTSEAVAILEQVIAEPWMTWGERDALQRRIIAFREPTAPGKDGGTATATTSQPGFEPESSRKKWFGRRG
;
A
#
# COMPACT_ATOMS: atom_id res chain seq x y z
N MET A 1 3.77 10.41 -25.50
CA MET A 1 4.58 9.46 -24.73
C MET A 1 4.06 8.11 -25.06
N ASP A 2 4.93 7.21 -25.51
CA ASP A 2 4.49 5.84 -25.74
C ASP A 2 4.38 5.06 -24.41
N HIS A 3 3.88 3.83 -24.49
CA HIS A 3 3.69 2.99 -23.31
C HIS A 3 5.03 2.64 -22.61
N GLU A 4 6.13 2.51 -23.34
CA GLU A 4 7.42 2.14 -22.78
C GLU A 4 8.05 3.32 -22.04
N GLU A 5 8.02 4.51 -22.62
CA GLU A 5 8.40 5.75 -21.97
C GLU A 5 7.59 5.99 -20.69
N TYR A 6 6.27 5.75 -20.73
CA TYR A 6 5.41 5.84 -19.55
C TYR A 6 5.85 4.84 -18.46
N ARG A 7 6.06 3.58 -18.83
CA ARG A 7 6.49 2.52 -17.91
C ARG A 7 7.83 2.86 -17.25
N LEU A 8 8.82 3.28 -18.04
CA LEU A 8 10.15 3.66 -17.54
C LEU A 8 10.06 4.88 -16.61
N ARG A 9 9.23 5.87 -16.95
CA ARG A 9 9.00 7.03 -16.09
C ARG A 9 8.37 6.62 -14.75
N CYS A 10 7.37 5.75 -14.74
CA CYS A 10 6.80 5.24 -13.49
C CYS A 10 7.81 4.50 -12.61
N ILE A 11 8.74 3.74 -13.22
CA ILE A 11 9.83 3.08 -12.48
C ILE A 11 10.76 4.12 -11.86
N GLU A 12 11.24 5.09 -12.63
CA GLU A 12 12.14 6.14 -12.15
C GLU A 12 11.56 6.89 -10.94
N LEU A 13 10.27 7.21 -11.00
CA LEU A 13 9.57 7.91 -9.93
C LEU A 13 9.34 7.04 -8.69
N SER A 14 9.13 5.73 -8.88
CA SER A 14 9.08 4.76 -7.77
C SER A 14 10.44 4.64 -7.10
N GLU A 15 11.52 4.61 -7.88
CA GLU A 15 12.88 4.61 -7.33
C GLU A 15 13.23 5.92 -6.62
N ALA A 16 12.76 7.06 -7.12
CA ALA A 16 12.92 8.35 -6.44
C ALA A 16 12.24 8.33 -5.06
N PHE A 17 11.01 7.81 -4.99
CA PHE A 17 10.30 7.59 -3.74
C PHE A 17 11.09 6.66 -2.80
N ASP A 18 11.60 5.53 -3.30
CA ASP A 18 12.37 4.58 -2.48
C ASP A 18 13.69 5.16 -1.95
N ARG A 19 14.30 6.10 -2.68
CA ARG A 19 15.48 6.87 -2.24
C ARG A 19 15.13 7.97 -1.22
N GLY A 20 13.85 8.25 -0.99
CA GLY A 20 13.37 9.34 -0.13
C GLY A 20 13.33 10.70 -0.81
N ASP A 21 13.54 10.76 -2.13
CA ASP A 21 13.39 12.00 -2.91
C ASP A 21 11.92 12.22 -3.26
N PHE A 22 11.13 12.52 -2.23
CA PHE A 22 9.68 12.68 -2.37
C PHE A 22 9.29 13.88 -3.24
N ALA A 23 10.13 14.91 -3.29
CA ALA A 23 9.90 16.08 -4.14
C ALA A 23 9.99 15.72 -5.63
N ALA A 24 11.03 14.98 -6.03
CA ALA A 24 11.16 14.53 -7.42
C ALA A 24 10.03 13.55 -7.80
N ALA A 25 9.70 12.60 -6.91
CA ALA A 25 8.62 11.66 -7.14
C ALA A 25 7.27 12.37 -7.31
N GLU A 26 6.91 13.28 -6.41
CA GLU A 26 5.67 14.08 -6.46
C GLU A 26 5.58 14.90 -7.74
N ALA A 27 6.66 15.63 -8.09
CA ALA A 27 6.69 16.44 -9.30
C ALA A 27 6.45 15.58 -10.55
N GLY A 28 7.07 14.40 -10.62
CA GLY A 28 6.86 13.48 -11.73
C GLY A 28 5.47 12.84 -11.77
N TRP A 29 4.86 12.55 -10.62
CA TRP A 29 3.47 12.08 -10.59
C TRP A 29 2.51 13.14 -11.14
N HIS A 30 2.69 14.41 -10.74
CA HIS A 30 1.91 15.52 -11.30
C HIS A 30 2.16 15.73 -12.79
N GLU A 31 3.42 15.61 -13.23
CA GLU A 31 3.79 15.69 -14.64
C GLU A 31 3.06 14.62 -15.48
N LEU A 32 3.02 13.37 -14.99
CA LEU A 32 2.28 12.30 -15.66
C LEU A 32 0.77 12.57 -15.63
N LEU A 33 0.21 12.97 -14.48
CA LEU A 33 -1.22 13.25 -14.33
C LEU A 33 -1.73 14.42 -15.19
N GLY A 34 -0.84 15.35 -15.55
CA GLY A 34 -1.11 16.46 -16.46
C GLY A 34 -1.24 16.03 -17.93
N ARG A 35 -0.94 14.77 -18.26
CA ARG A 35 -1.05 14.25 -19.63
C ARG A 35 -2.49 13.82 -19.90
N ALA A 36 -3.07 14.35 -20.97
CA ALA A 36 -4.50 14.23 -21.26
C ALA A 36 -4.97 12.80 -21.61
N GLU A 37 -4.06 11.91 -22.03
CA GLU A 37 -4.41 10.62 -22.65
C GLU A 37 -4.30 9.42 -21.70
N LEU A 38 -4.08 9.63 -20.40
CA LEU A 38 -3.92 8.50 -19.48
C LEU A 38 -5.26 7.78 -19.24
N PRO A 39 -5.31 6.45 -19.43
CA PRO A 39 -6.44 5.63 -19.02
C PRO A 39 -6.82 5.90 -17.56
N GLN A 40 -8.11 5.86 -17.24
CA GLN A 40 -8.59 6.11 -15.88
C GLN A 40 -7.91 5.21 -14.84
N ILE A 41 -7.63 3.95 -15.21
CA ILE A 41 -6.93 2.99 -14.37
C ILE A 41 -5.50 3.42 -14.04
N ASP A 42 -4.78 4.00 -15.01
CA ASP A 42 -3.44 4.54 -14.81
C ASP A 42 -3.49 5.79 -13.94
N ARG A 43 -4.44 6.68 -14.19
CA ARG A 43 -4.64 7.87 -13.35
C ARG A 43 -4.91 7.49 -11.90
N ALA A 44 -5.72 6.48 -11.65
CA ALA A 44 -6.00 6.01 -10.29
C ALA A 44 -4.73 5.52 -9.58
N VAL A 45 -3.90 4.74 -10.28
CA VAL A 45 -2.61 4.24 -9.76
C VAL A 45 -1.64 5.41 -9.47
N LEU A 46 -1.55 6.39 -10.37
CA LEU A 46 -0.68 7.56 -10.17
C LEU A 46 -1.12 8.41 -8.98
N VAL A 47 -2.43 8.67 -8.83
CA VAL A 47 -2.96 9.42 -7.68
C VAL A 47 -2.73 8.64 -6.37
N HIS A 48 -2.87 7.31 -6.39
CA HIS A 48 -2.53 6.46 -5.25
C HIS A 48 -1.04 6.57 -4.86
N ASN A 49 -0.12 6.54 -5.82
CA ASN A 49 1.32 6.70 -5.57
C ASN A 49 1.67 8.10 -5.08
N LEU A 50 0.98 9.12 -5.58
CA LEU A 50 1.09 10.49 -5.08
C LEU A 50 0.65 10.57 -3.61
N ALA A 51 -0.46 9.94 -3.23
CA ALA A 51 -0.91 9.86 -1.84
C ALA A 51 0.17 9.28 -0.91
N LEU A 52 0.80 8.17 -1.33
CA LEU A 52 1.91 7.56 -0.58
C LEU A 52 3.13 8.50 -0.50
N THR A 53 3.46 9.17 -1.60
CA THR A 53 4.60 10.08 -1.70
C THR A 53 4.44 11.29 -0.78
N VAL A 54 3.29 11.98 -0.83
CA VAL A 54 3.06 13.15 0.02
C VAL A 54 2.96 12.76 1.50
N SER A 55 2.42 11.57 1.80
CA SER A 55 2.41 11.05 3.15
C SER A 55 3.81 10.77 3.68
N ALA A 56 4.69 10.18 2.86
CA ALA A 56 6.08 9.94 3.24
C ALA A 56 6.86 11.24 3.44
N ALA A 57 6.47 12.31 2.75
CA ALA A 57 6.95 13.68 3.00
C ALA A 57 6.34 14.34 4.25
N GLY A 58 5.46 13.65 4.98
CA GLY A 58 4.83 14.13 6.22
C GLY A 58 3.55 14.96 6.04
N ARG A 59 3.01 15.02 4.82
CA ARG A 59 1.80 15.80 4.48
C ARG A 59 0.57 14.90 4.44
N ASP A 60 0.14 14.47 5.63
CA ASP A 60 -0.90 13.44 5.77
C ASP A 60 -2.31 13.90 5.39
N ASP A 61 -2.64 15.18 5.60
CA ASP A 61 -3.94 15.72 5.20
C ASP A 61 -4.10 15.69 3.66
N GLU A 62 -3.02 16.02 2.92
CA GLU A 62 -2.99 15.91 1.47
C GLU A 62 -3.06 14.43 1.02
N ALA A 63 -2.34 13.55 1.71
CA ALA A 63 -2.36 12.11 1.42
C ALA A 63 -3.78 11.54 1.49
N GLU A 64 -4.52 11.87 2.55
CA GLU A 64 -5.89 11.40 2.73
C GLU A 64 -6.80 11.85 1.57
N SER A 65 -6.67 13.11 1.14
CA SER A 65 -7.41 13.64 -0.02
C SER A 65 -7.05 12.89 -1.31
N TYR A 66 -5.77 12.61 -1.55
CA TYR A 66 -5.36 11.86 -2.74
C TYR A 66 -5.82 10.41 -2.71
N PHE A 67 -5.84 9.75 -1.54
CA PHE A 67 -6.46 8.43 -1.44
C PHE A 67 -7.94 8.46 -1.83
N ASP A 68 -8.70 9.46 -1.37
CA ASP A 68 -10.12 9.60 -1.72
C ASP A 68 -10.32 9.85 -3.21
N GLN A 69 -9.46 10.67 -3.83
CA GLN A 69 -9.46 10.88 -5.28
C GLN A 69 -9.16 9.58 -6.04
N ALA A 70 -8.16 8.80 -5.62
CA ALA A 70 -7.83 7.52 -6.24
C ALA A 70 -8.99 6.52 -6.11
N ILE A 71 -9.65 6.46 -4.95
CA ILE A 71 -10.84 5.62 -4.73
C ILE A 71 -11.98 5.99 -5.67
N ALA A 72 -12.23 7.29 -5.86
CA ALA A 72 -13.26 7.76 -6.78
C ALA A 72 -12.96 7.37 -8.24
N LEU A 73 -11.68 7.39 -8.64
CA LEU A 73 -11.26 6.94 -9.98
C LEU A 73 -11.38 5.42 -10.16
N GLU A 74 -11.17 4.62 -9.11
CA GLU A 74 -11.28 3.15 -9.17
C GLU A 74 -12.70 2.62 -9.05
N GLN A 75 -13.62 3.36 -8.41
CA GLN A 75 -14.99 2.93 -8.19
C GLN A 75 -15.72 2.42 -9.46
N PRO A 76 -15.70 3.12 -10.60
CA PRO A 76 -16.34 2.62 -11.83
C PRO A 76 -15.60 1.44 -12.48
N LEU A 77 -14.36 1.17 -12.05
CA LEU A 77 -13.51 0.11 -12.58
C LEU A 77 -13.61 -1.21 -11.81
N MET A 78 -14.48 -1.27 -10.79
CA MET A 78 -14.65 -2.46 -9.94
C MET A 78 -13.31 -2.93 -9.36
N ARG A 79 -12.50 -1.98 -8.87
CA ARG A 79 -11.18 -2.22 -8.29
C ARG A 79 -11.09 -1.63 -6.89
N ALA A 80 -10.23 -2.21 -6.06
CA ALA A 80 -10.07 -1.83 -4.65
C ALA A 80 -8.61 -1.52 -4.24
N LEU A 81 -7.70 -1.26 -5.18
CA LEU A 81 -6.30 -1.04 -4.84
C LEU A 81 -6.15 0.21 -3.96
N ALA A 82 -6.80 1.31 -4.33
CA ALA A 82 -6.74 2.57 -3.58
C ALA A 82 -7.40 2.45 -2.21
N ARG A 83 -8.50 1.69 -2.09
CA ARG A 83 -9.15 1.40 -0.79
C ARG A 83 -8.26 0.55 0.10
N ALA A 84 -7.67 -0.52 -0.43
CA ALA A 84 -6.72 -1.35 0.32
C ALA A 84 -5.48 -0.56 0.74
N GLY A 85 -4.96 0.28 -0.15
CA GLY A 85 -3.84 1.18 0.14
C GLY A 85 -4.16 2.22 1.23
N LYS A 86 -5.32 2.87 1.17
CA LYS A 86 -5.79 3.79 2.22
C LYS A 86 -5.94 3.07 3.55
N SER A 87 -6.48 1.85 3.54
CA SER A 87 -6.59 1.01 4.74
C SER A 87 -5.22 0.70 5.35
N ASP A 88 -4.26 0.24 4.56
CA ASP A 88 -2.90 -0.05 5.06
C ASP A 88 -2.23 1.21 5.63
N TRP A 89 -2.42 2.35 4.95
CA TRP A 89 -1.95 3.67 5.38
C TRP A 89 -2.56 4.15 6.71
N LEU A 90 -3.88 3.94 6.91
CA LEU A 90 -4.60 4.24 8.15
C LEU A 90 -4.13 3.34 9.31
N ALA A 91 -3.99 2.04 9.05
CA ALA A 91 -3.52 1.09 10.05
C ALA A 91 -2.10 1.45 10.56
N GLY A 92 -1.20 1.86 9.66
CA GLY A 92 0.13 2.35 10.02
C GLY A 92 0.15 3.59 10.94
N ARG A 93 -0.98 4.32 11.03
CA ARG A 93 -1.18 5.48 11.90
C ARG A 93 -1.93 5.16 13.19
N GLY A 94 -2.23 3.88 13.43
CA GLY A 94 -3.06 3.45 14.55
C GLY A 94 -4.56 3.72 14.36
N ARG A 95 -4.99 4.20 13.18
CA ARG A 95 -6.40 4.37 12.79
C ARG A 95 -6.99 3.04 12.31
N THR A 96 -6.77 2.00 13.10
CA THR A 96 -7.05 0.60 12.76
C THR A 96 -8.54 0.31 12.58
N SER A 97 -9.40 0.95 13.38
CA SER A 97 -10.86 0.79 13.25
C SER A 97 -11.37 1.29 11.90
N GLU A 98 -10.83 2.40 11.41
CA GLU A 98 -11.19 2.96 10.10
C GLU A 98 -10.64 2.11 8.96
N ALA A 99 -9.40 1.62 9.08
CA ALA A 99 -8.81 0.67 8.13
C ALA A 99 -9.68 -0.59 7.97
N VAL A 100 -10.09 -1.20 9.09
CA VAL A 100 -10.97 -2.37 9.10
C VAL A 100 -12.31 -2.07 8.42
N ALA A 101 -12.93 -0.93 8.74
CA ALA A 101 -14.21 -0.55 8.14
C ALA A 101 -14.12 -0.43 6.61
N ILE A 102 -13.03 0.12 6.08
CA ILE A 102 -12.79 0.19 4.63
C ILE A 102 -12.70 -1.22 4.03
N LEU A 103 -11.91 -2.11 4.63
CA LEU A 103 -11.76 -3.47 4.09
C LEU A 103 -13.07 -4.28 4.18
N GLU A 104 -13.86 -4.10 5.24
CA GLU A 104 -15.17 -4.73 5.37
C GLU A 104 -16.14 -4.30 4.28
N GLN A 105 -16.12 -3.02 3.89
CA GLN A 105 -16.88 -2.54 2.74
C GLN A 105 -16.40 -3.20 1.45
N VAL A 106 -15.10 -3.32 1.25
CA VAL A 106 -14.52 -3.94 0.04
C VAL A 106 -14.90 -5.41 -0.06
N ILE A 107 -14.77 -6.23 0.98
CA ILE A 107 -15.08 -7.68 0.89
C ILE A 107 -16.56 -7.96 0.63
N ALA A 108 -17.44 -7.02 0.96
CA ALA A 108 -18.88 -7.12 0.70
C ALA A 108 -19.24 -6.85 -0.77
N GLU A 109 -18.32 -6.28 -1.56
CA GLU A 109 -18.55 -5.97 -2.96
C GLU A 109 -18.80 -7.24 -3.81
N PRO A 110 -19.84 -7.25 -4.67
CA PRO A 110 -20.21 -8.45 -5.43
C PRO A 110 -19.15 -8.94 -6.43
N TRP A 111 -18.30 -8.04 -6.92
CA TRP A 111 -17.29 -8.31 -7.94
C TRP A 111 -15.96 -8.85 -7.38
N MET A 112 -15.81 -8.88 -6.05
CA MET A 112 -14.61 -9.42 -5.41
C MET A 112 -14.54 -10.93 -5.54
N THR A 113 -13.40 -11.45 -5.98
CA THR A 113 -13.15 -12.89 -5.99
C THR A 113 -12.98 -13.42 -4.58
N TRP A 114 -13.27 -14.71 -4.37
CA TRP A 114 -13.07 -15.36 -3.06
C TRP A 114 -11.61 -15.26 -2.59
N GLY A 115 -10.63 -15.39 -3.49
CA GLY A 115 -9.22 -15.26 -3.16
C GLY A 115 -8.83 -13.85 -2.68
N GLU A 116 -9.38 -12.81 -3.29
CA GLU A 116 -9.16 -11.42 -2.84
C GLU A 116 -9.85 -11.17 -1.50
N ARG A 117 -11.07 -11.67 -1.30
CA ARG A 117 -11.78 -11.58 0.00
C ARG A 117 -10.96 -12.24 1.11
N ASP A 118 -10.44 -13.43 0.88
CA ASP A 118 -9.60 -14.14 1.85
C ASP A 118 -8.31 -13.36 2.16
N ALA A 119 -7.68 -12.76 1.15
CA ALA A 119 -6.50 -11.93 1.33
C ALA A 119 -6.79 -10.69 2.20
N LEU A 120 -7.90 -10.00 1.95
CA LEU A 120 -8.32 -8.84 2.75
C LEU A 120 -8.81 -9.24 4.15
N GLN A 121 -9.47 -10.39 4.29
CA GLN A 121 -9.89 -10.90 5.59
C GLN A 121 -8.71 -11.17 6.53
N ARG A 122 -7.60 -11.70 6.00
CA ARG A 122 -6.35 -11.86 6.77
C ARG A 122 -5.80 -10.52 7.25
N ARG A 123 -5.89 -9.47 6.44
CA ARG A 123 -5.49 -8.11 6.84
C ARG A 123 -6.39 -7.56 7.95
N ILE A 124 -7.71 -7.73 7.82
CA ILE A 124 -8.68 -7.35 8.87
C ILE A 124 -8.35 -8.02 10.20
N ILE A 125 -8.07 -9.33 10.19
CA ILE A 125 -7.68 -10.07 11.40
C ILE A 125 -6.38 -9.49 11.98
N ALA A 126 -5.36 -9.27 11.15
CA ALA A 126 -4.09 -8.68 11.60
C ALA A 126 -4.23 -7.26 12.18
N PHE A 127 -5.15 -6.46 11.64
CA PHE A 127 -5.47 -5.14 12.18
C PHE A 127 -6.16 -5.24 13.54
N ARG A 128 -7.12 -6.15 13.71
CA ARG A 128 -7.85 -6.34 14.98
C ARG A 128 -6.98 -6.96 16.08
N GLU A 129 -6.10 -7.85 15.70
CA GLU A 129 -5.18 -8.55 16.58
C GLU A 129 -3.75 -8.21 16.17
N PRO A 130 -3.28 -6.97 16.42
CA PRO A 130 -1.90 -6.63 16.17
C PRO A 130 -1.07 -7.53 17.08
N THR A 131 -0.48 -8.59 16.51
CA THR A 131 0.37 -9.50 17.26
C THR A 131 1.43 -8.64 17.93
N ALA A 132 1.40 -8.61 19.26
CA ALA A 132 2.41 -7.90 20.02
C ALA A 132 3.79 -8.40 19.56
N PRO A 133 4.79 -7.53 19.32
CA PRO A 133 6.14 -8.00 19.09
C PRO A 133 6.54 -8.89 20.28
N GLY A 134 7.05 -10.08 19.97
CA GLY A 134 7.19 -11.23 20.86
C GLY A 134 7.48 -10.89 22.33
N LYS A 135 6.60 -11.33 23.22
CA LYS A 135 7.07 -11.88 24.48
C LYS A 135 7.68 -13.25 24.18
N ASP A 136 8.91 -13.24 23.69
CA ASP A 136 9.78 -14.41 23.73
C ASP A 136 10.23 -14.58 25.20
N GLY A 137 9.27 -14.93 26.05
CA GLY A 137 9.49 -15.48 27.38
C GLY A 137 9.32 -16.99 27.24
N GLY A 138 10.45 -17.69 27.17
CA GLY A 138 10.49 -19.09 26.79
C GLY A 138 9.62 -20.01 27.63
N THR A 139 9.09 -21.03 26.97
CA THR A 139 9.10 -22.38 27.52
C THR A 139 9.58 -23.30 26.41
N ALA A 140 10.79 -23.81 26.62
CA ALA A 140 11.33 -24.92 25.88
C ALA A 140 10.42 -26.14 26.03
N THR A 141 10.06 -26.76 24.91
CA THR A 141 10.02 -28.22 24.82
C THR A 141 10.63 -28.62 23.48
N ALA A 142 11.82 -29.20 23.57
CA ALA A 142 12.51 -29.86 22.48
C ALA A 142 11.65 -30.99 21.88
N THR A 143 11.76 -31.23 20.58
CA THR A 143 12.14 -32.55 20.02
C THR A 143 12.10 -32.55 18.48
N THR A 144 13.21 -33.06 17.92
CA THR A 144 13.43 -33.62 16.57
C THR A 144 13.88 -32.69 15.43
N SER A 145 15.20 -32.83 15.19
CA SER A 145 16.00 -32.56 14.00
C SER A 145 15.37 -32.90 12.64
N GLN A 146 15.55 -32.01 11.66
CA GLN A 146 16.30 -32.30 10.42
C GLN A 146 16.66 -30.98 9.67
N PRO A 147 17.74 -30.96 8.86
CA PRO A 147 18.44 -29.73 8.47
C PRO A 147 18.10 -29.21 7.06
N GLY A 148 18.26 -27.89 6.89
CA GLY A 148 18.89 -27.33 5.69
C GLY A 148 17.98 -26.92 4.53
N PHE A 149 17.28 -25.79 4.66
CA PHE A 149 16.95 -24.95 3.51
C PHE A 149 16.90 -23.48 3.94
N GLU A 150 17.99 -22.75 3.73
CA GLU A 150 17.99 -21.29 3.81
C GLU A 150 17.32 -20.71 2.57
N PRO A 151 16.49 -19.67 2.76
CA PRO A 151 16.60 -18.54 1.85
C PRO A 151 16.68 -17.23 2.65
N GLU A 152 17.87 -16.64 2.67
CA GLU A 152 18.09 -15.27 3.10
C GLU A 152 18.27 -14.38 1.86
N SER A 153 17.27 -13.54 1.56
CA SER A 153 17.51 -12.17 1.10
C SER A 153 16.20 -11.40 0.93
N SER A 154 16.10 -10.33 1.72
CA SER A 154 15.45 -9.06 1.35
C SER A 154 13.91 -8.97 1.39
N ARG A 155 13.33 -9.09 2.59
CA ARG A 155 12.21 -8.22 2.99
C ARG A 155 12.78 -7.03 3.77
N LYS A 156 13.11 -5.95 3.06
CA LYS A 156 13.37 -4.67 3.71
C LYS A 156 12.05 -4.14 4.28
N LYS A 157 11.96 -4.22 5.60
CA LYS A 157 10.91 -3.65 6.45
C LYS A 157 10.90 -2.13 6.29
N TRP A 158 9.91 -1.62 5.58
CA TRP A 158 9.66 -0.19 5.47
C TRP A 158 8.82 0.29 6.65
N PHE A 159 9.40 0.26 7.86
CA PHE A 159 8.90 1.02 9.02
C PHE A 159 10.02 1.04 10.09
N GLY A 160 10.67 2.18 10.27
CA GLY A 160 11.47 2.43 11.47
C GLY A 160 12.75 3.25 11.27
N ARG A 161 12.63 4.58 11.34
CA ARG A 161 13.31 5.39 12.37
C ARG A 161 12.91 6.86 12.27
N ARG A 162 12.11 7.31 13.25
CA ARG A 162 12.20 8.66 13.80
C ARG A 162 13.24 8.61 14.91
N GLY A 163 14.19 9.54 14.87
CA GLY A 163 15.26 9.75 15.85
C GLY A 163 16.10 10.92 15.38
#